data_AF-A0A949CML2-F1
#
_entry.id   AF-A0A949CML2-F1
#
_cell.length_a   1.000
_cell.length_b   1.000
_cell.length_c   1.000
_cell.angle_alpha   90.00
_cell.angle_beta   90.00
_cell.angle_gamma   90.00
#
_symmetry.space_group_name_H-M   'P 1'
#
loop_
_entity.id
_entity.type
_entity.pdbx_description
1 polymer ?
#
loop_
_entity_poly.entity_id
_entity_poly.type
_entity_poly.pdbx_seq_one_letter_code
_entity_poly.pdbx_strand_id
1 'polypeptide(L)'
;MAERPEKRSNKIDRSTNEEGPRVHQLPRVWKYVLLLPISLHLLAVFAEPFHFFTRSEVQTAPDANALRKYLHPYAQWMFLDHGYFFFAPNPGPGHLLRVSASEDPIPISNSVSRQPPNPQLDTEIFPDRNQQWPRLLYHRYFMFSEFYYSRYAPVELTKELAGDPTFQARWSQDRRVYTSLQQSIIGRTKHRMGKTFVNL
;
A
#
# COMPACT_ATOMS: atom_id res chain seq x y z
N MET A 1 -27.14 -102.68 -4.04
CA MET A 1 -26.08 -101.90 -3.34
C MET A 1 -25.66 -100.80 -4.30
N ALA A 2 -26.15 -99.58 -4.08
CA ALA A 2 -25.91 -98.44 -4.97
C ALA A 2 -25.01 -97.44 -4.24
N GLU A 3 -23.84 -97.18 -4.81
CA GLU A 3 -22.87 -96.19 -4.33
C GLU A 3 -23.42 -94.77 -4.48
N ARG A 4 -23.27 -93.99 -3.41
CA ARG A 4 -23.76 -92.61 -3.30
C ARG A 4 -22.63 -91.68 -3.71
N PRO A 5 -22.83 -90.74 -4.66
CA PRO A 5 -21.76 -89.87 -5.11
C PRO A 5 -21.41 -88.79 -4.07
N GLU A 6 -20.12 -88.64 -3.82
CA GLU A 6 -19.48 -87.72 -2.90
C GLU A 6 -19.63 -86.26 -3.39
N LYS A 7 -20.39 -85.45 -2.65
CA LYS A 7 -20.50 -84.00 -2.89
C LYS A 7 -19.18 -83.31 -2.51
N ARG A 8 -18.35 -82.98 -3.49
CA ARG A 8 -17.25 -82.00 -3.32
C ARG A 8 -17.84 -80.62 -3.02
N SER A 9 -17.81 -80.24 -1.73
CA SER A 9 -18.08 -78.88 -1.27
C SER A 9 -16.89 -77.99 -1.66
N ASN A 10 -17.10 -77.16 -2.68
CA ASN A 10 -16.11 -76.17 -3.13
C ASN A 10 -16.10 -75.02 -2.11
N LYS A 11 -15.20 -75.11 -1.12
CA LYS A 11 -14.99 -74.07 -0.13
C LYS A 11 -14.23 -72.93 -0.81
N ILE A 12 -14.98 -71.93 -1.29
CA ILE A 12 -14.44 -70.67 -1.78
C ILE A 12 -13.79 -69.98 -0.57
N ASP A 13 -12.46 -69.93 -0.55
CA ASP A 13 -11.69 -69.16 0.44
C ASP A 13 -12.00 -67.67 0.25
N ARG A 14 -12.93 -67.16 1.04
CA ARG A 14 -13.07 -65.72 1.31
C ARG A 14 -12.02 -65.34 2.35
N SER A 15 -10.79 -65.13 1.91
CA SER A 15 -9.76 -64.44 2.69
C SER A 15 -9.12 -63.33 1.86
N THR A 16 -9.94 -62.47 1.25
CA THR A 16 -9.50 -61.13 0.85
C THR A 16 -9.63 -60.25 2.09
N ASN A 17 -8.58 -60.24 2.90
CA ASN A 17 -8.35 -59.19 3.90
C ASN A 17 -8.19 -57.87 3.14
N GLU A 18 -9.30 -57.16 2.95
CA GLU A 18 -9.30 -55.72 2.69
C GLU A 18 -8.74 -55.03 3.95
N GLU A 19 -7.41 -55.05 4.12
CA GLU A 19 -6.74 -54.13 5.03
C GLU A 19 -6.86 -52.72 4.44
N GLY A 20 -8.01 -52.07 4.70
CA GLY A 20 -8.15 -50.64 4.50
C GLY A 20 -7.01 -49.89 5.21
N PRO A 21 -6.54 -48.75 4.67
CA PRO A 21 -5.37 -48.07 5.19
C PRO A 21 -5.53 -47.82 6.69
N ARG A 22 -4.64 -48.42 7.50
CA ARG A 22 -4.62 -48.25 8.96
C ARG A 22 -4.27 -46.80 9.27
N VAL A 23 -5.29 -45.96 9.39
CA VAL A 23 -5.13 -44.57 9.80
C VAL A 23 -4.56 -44.58 11.22
N HIS A 24 -3.26 -44.35 11.36
CA HIS A 24 -2.61 -44.23 12.65
C HIS A 24 -3.26 -43.05 13.39
N GLN A 25 -4.12 -43.35 14.36
CA GLN A 25 -4.74 -42.32 15.17
C GLN A 25 -3.67 -41.75 16.10
N LEU A 26 -3.21 -40.54 15.80
CA LEU A 26 -2.29 -39.81 16.65
C LEU A 26 -2.87 -39.71 18.08
N PRO A 27 -2.05 -39.93 19.13
CA PRO A 27 -2.48 -39.73 20.51
C PRO A 27 -3.06 -38.33 20.69
N ARG A 28 -4.09 -38.17 21.54
CA ARG A 28 -4.78 -36.88 21.73
C ARG A 28 -3.82 -35.74 22.06
N VAL A 29 -2.76 -36.02 22.82
CA VAL A 29 -1.72 -35.05 23.19
C VAL A 29 -1.01 -34.48 21.96
N TRP A 30 -0.68 -35.32 20.97
CA TRP A 30 -0.02 -34.90 19.74
C TRP A 30 -0.88 -33.97 18.89
N LYS A 31 -2.21 -34.14 18.94
CA LYS A 31 -3.12 -33.22 18.26
C LYS A 31 -2.99 -31.81 18.83
N TYR A 32 -2.88 -31.65 20.14
CA TYR A 32 -2.68 -30.33 20.76
C TYR A 32 -1.29 -29.76 20.51
N VAL A 33 -0.25 -30.61 20.55
CA VAL A 33 1.14 -30.20 20.26
C VAL A 33 1.27 -29.66 18.84
N LEU A 34 0.52 -30.19 17.88
CA LEU A 34 0.50 -29.69 16.50
C LEU A 34 -0.48 -28.51 16.33
N LEU A 35 -1.67 -28.59 16.93
CA LEU A 35 -2.72 -27.59 16.76
C LEU A 35 -2.31 -26.23 17.31
N LEU A 36 -1.62 -26.19 18.45
CA LEU A 36 -1.23 -24.94 19.10
C LEU A 36 -0.25 -24.10 18.24
N PRO A 37 0.89 -24.63 17.76
CA PRO A 37 1.79 -23.86 16.90
C PRO A 37 1.16 -23.54 15.53
N ILE A 38 0.36 -24.44 14.97
CA ILE A 38 -0.36 -24.16 13.71
C ILE A 38 -1.34 -23.00 13.90
N SER A 39 -2.14 -23.03 14.97
CA SER A 39 -3.08 -21.96 15.28
C SER A 39 -2.36 -20.63 15.52
N LEU A 40 -1.25 -20.64 16.27
CA LEU A 40 -0.42 -19.46 16.50
C LEU A 40 0.13 -18.88 15.18
N HIS A 41 0.65 -19.74 14.30
CA HIS A 41 1.19 -19.32 13.01
C HIS A 41 0.10 -18.74 12.10
N LEU A 42 -1.06 -19.40 12.01
CA LEU A 42 -2.20 -18.90 11.24
C LEU A 42 -2.69 -17.55 11.79
N LEU A 43 -2.75 -17.40 13.11
CA LEU A 43 -3.11 -16.14 13.75
C LEU A 43 -2.09 -15.03 13.43
N ALA A 44 -0.80 -15.34 13.42
CA ALA A 44 0.26 -14.40 13.06
C ALA A 44 0.20 -13.98 11.58
N VAL A 45 -0.03 -14.94 10.67
CA VAL A 45 -0.23 -14.67 9.24
C VAL A 45 -1.48 -13.81 9.00
N PHE A 46 -2.53 -14.01 9.78
CA PHE A 46 -3.76 -13.22 9.70
C PHE A 46 -3.64 -11.82 10.33
N ALA A 47 -2.86 -11.68 11.40
CA ALA A 47 -2.79 -10.44 12.18
C ALA A 47 -2.29 -9.25 11.36
N GLU A 48 -1.34 -9.43 10.44
CA GLU A 48 -0.79 -8.32 9.63
C GLU A 48 -1.79 -7.79 8.60
N PRO A 49 -2.43 -8.61 7.75
CA PRO A 49 -3.54 -8.16 6.89
C PRO A 49 -4.70 -7.54 7.68
N PHE A 50 -5.08 -8.15 8.81
CA PHE A 50 -6.17 -7.63 9.65
C PHE A 50 -5.83 -6.26 10.24
N HIS A 51 -4.60 -6.08 10.73
CA HIS A 51 -4.11 -4.79 11.22
C HIS A 51 -4.11 -3.75 10.10
N PHE A 52 -3.71 -4.15 8.90
CA PHE A 52 -3.74 -3.26 7.73
C PHE A 52 -5.15 -2.78 7.37
N PHE A 53 -6.12 -3.69 7.22
CA PHE A 53 -7.49 -3.32 6.84
C PHE A 53 -8.24 -2.49 7.89
N THR A 54 -7.75 -2.47 9.12
CA THR A 54 -8.33 -1.72 10.24
C THR A 54 -7.59 -0.40 10.53
N ARG A 55 -6.57 -0.06 9.73
CA ARG A 55 -5.92 1.26 9.74
C ARG A 55 -6.68 2.22 8.83
N SER A 56 -6.99 3.39 9.37
CA SER A 56 -7.31 4.61 8.62
C SER A 56 -6.10 5.57 8.64
N GLU A 57 -6.14 6.65 7.86
CA GLU A 57 -5.09 7.69 7.84
C GLU A 57 -4.80 8.30 9.22
N VAL A 58 -5.76 8.22 10.15
CA VAL A 58 -5.68 8.90 11.46
C VAL A 58 -5.69 7.92 12.62
N GLN A 59 -6.36 6.76 12.51
CA GLN A 59 -6.54 5.83 13.63
C GLN A 59 -6.56 4.35 13.19
N THR A 60 -6.12 3.46 14.07
CA THR A 60 -6.24 2.00 13.92
C THR A 60 -7.18 1.46 14.99
N ALA A 61 -7.99 0.45 14.65
CA ALA A 61 -8.88 -0.19 15.62
C ALA A 61 -8.09 -0.67 16.88
N PRO A 62 -8.56 -0.38 18.10
CA PRO A 62 -7.89 -0.79 19.35
C PRO A 62 -7.64 -2.31 19.42
N ASP A 63 -8.59 -3.11 18.95
CA ASP A 63 -8.52 -4.57 18.98
C ASP A 63 -7.44 -5.12 18.05
N ALA A 64 -7.30 -4.51 16.86
CA ALA A 64 -6.26 -4.87 15.91
C ALA A 64 -4.86 -4.50 16.45
N ASN A 65 -4.74 -3.35 17.11
CA ASN A 65 -3.50 -2.93 17.78
C ASN A 65 -3.13 -3.87 18.92
N ALA A 66 -4.09 -4.29 19.74
CA ALA A 66 -3.86 -5.23 20.82
C ALA A 66 -3.39 -6.59 20.29
N LEU A 67 -4.10 -7.15 19.29
CA LEU A 67 -3.72 -8.41 18.65
C LEU A 67 -2.31 -8.36 18.07
N ARG A 68 -1.99 -7.29 17.32
CA ARG A 68 -0.66 -7.10 16.74
C ARG A 68 0.41 -7.00 17.83
N LYS A 69 0.17 -6.28 18.91
CA LYS A 69 1.16 -6.12 20.00
C LYS A 69 1.65 -7.45 20.56
N TYR A 70 0.75 -8.44 20.71
CA TYR A 70 1.11 -9.75 21.23
C TYR A 70 1.80 -10.65 20.20
N LEU A 71 1.39 -10.56 18.93
CA LEU A 71 1.93 -11.42 17.86
C LEU A 71 3.16 -10.85 17.18
N HIS A 72 3.43 -9.55 17.34
CA HIS A 72 4.51 -8.85 16.65
C HIS A 72 5.91 -9.46 16.86
N PRO A 73 6.33 -9.88 18.07
CA PRO A 73 7.65 -10.50 18.23
C PRO A 73 7.81 -11.80 17.43
N TYR A 74 6.74 -12.61 17.38
CA TYR A 74 6.73 -13.85 16.59
C TYR A 74 6.67 -13.55 15.08
N ALA A 75 5.84 -12.58 14.68
CA ALA A 75 5.75 -12.15 13.28
C ALA A 75 7.08 -11.60 12.77
N GLN A 76 7.79 -10.81 13.59
CA GLN A 76 9.12 -10.29 13.27
C GLN A 76 10.16 -11.40 13.17
N TRP A 77 10.14 -12.36 14.10
CA TRP A 77 11.03 -13.53 14.06
C TRP A 77 10.81 -14.39 12.80
N MET A 78 9.57 -14.56 12.38
CA MET A 78 9.18 -15.27 11.15
C MET A 78 9.21 -14.40 9.88
N PHE A 79 9.60 -13.13 9.99
CA PHE A 79 9.63 -12.17 8.88
C PHE A 79 8.27 -11.98 8.16
N LEU A 80 7.17 -12.08 8.90
CA LEU A 80 5.79 -11.97 8.41
C LEU A 80 5.25 -10.52 8.38
N ASP A 81 5.91 -9.60 9.08
CA ASP A 81 5.50 -8.21 9.27
C ASP A 81 5.84 -7.27 8.09
N HIS A 82 6.47 -7.79 7.03
CA HIS A 82 6.92 -6.99 5.89
C HIS A 82 5.85 -6.79 4.81
N GLY A 83 4.76 -7.59 4.83
CA GLY A 83 3.57 -7.42 3.99
C GLY A 83 3.79 -7.45 2.46
N TYR A 84 2.72 -7.72 1.71
CA TYR A 84 2.72 -7.63 0.24
C TYR A 84 2.92 -6.19 -0.29
N PHE A 85 2.74 -5.19 0.60
CA PHE A 85 2.88 -3.76 0.31
C PHE A 85 4.35 -3.31 0.12
N PHE A 86 5.33 -4.17 0.42
CA PHE A 86 6.74 -3.88 0.13
C PHE A 86 7.00 -3.67 -1.36
N PHE A 87 6.24 -4.36 -2.23
CA PHE A 87 6.52 -4.36 -3.68
C PHE A 87 5.59 -3.47 -4.51
N ALA A 88 4.37 -3.20 -4.02
CA ALA A 88 3.43 -2.35 -4.73
C ALA A 88 2.37 -1.81 -3.74
N PRO A 89 2.68 -0.74 -2.97
CA PRO A 89 1.61 0.07 -2.42
C PRO A 89 0.65 0.41 -3.57
N ASN A 90 -0.65 0.21 -3.38
CA ASN A 90 -1.62 0.47 -4.44
C ASN A 90 -1.42 1.91 -4.93
N PRO A 91 -0.94 2.14 -6.17
CA PRO A 91 -0.60 3.47 -6.60
C PRO A 91 -1.89 4.28 -6.58
N GLY A 92 -1.93 5.32 -5.76
CA GLY A 92 -3.01 6.28 -5.78
C GLY A 92 -3.14 6.95 -7.16
N PRO A 93 -4.13 7.82 -7.34
CA PRO A 93 -4.19 8.68 -8.52
C PRO A 93 -2.86 9.41 -8.71
N GLY A 94 -2.30 9.37 -9.93
CA GLY A 94 -1.07 10.09 -10.22
C GLY A 94 -1.30 11.60 -10.26
N HIS A 95 -0.35 12.36 -9.74
CA HIS A 95 -0.39 13.81 -9.66
C HIS A 95 0.41 14.43 -10.80
N LEU A 96 -0.20 15.40 -11.48
CA LEU A 96 0.44 16.21 -12.51
C LEU A 96 0.81 17.56 -11.91
N LEU A 97 2.07 17.96 -12.11
CA LEU A 97 2.54 19.29 -11.78
C LEU A 97 2.59 20.12 -13.06
N ARG A 98 1.84 21.22 -13.09
CA ARG A 98 1.93 22.21 -14.16
C ARG A 98 2.82 23.35 -13.70
N VAL A 99 3.71 23.81 -14.56
CA VAL A 99 4.55 24.98 -14.31
C VAL A 99 4.32 25.95 -15.44
N SER A 100 3.90 27.16 -15.12
CA SER A 100 3.63 28.21 -16.10
C SER A 100 4.62 29.34 -15.91
N ALA A 101 5.21 29.84 -17.00
CA ALA A 101 6.20 30.89 -16.98
C ALA A 101 5.91 31.96 -18.04
N SER A 102 6.26 33.22 -17.73
CA SER A 102 6.11 34.36 -18.64
C SER A 102 7.06 35.51 -18.30
N GLU A 103 7.29 36.38 -19.28
CA GLU A 103 7.90 37.69 -19.04
C GLU A 103 6.99 38.65 -18.26
N ASP A 104 5.68 38.53 -18.41
CA ASP A 104 4.69 39.37 -17.72
C ASP A 104 4.19 38.73 -16.42
N PRO A 105 3.69 39.52 -15.44
CA PRO A 105 3.13 38.99 -14.20
C PRO A 105 1.97 38.02 -14.45
N ILE A 106 2.08 36.79 -13.95
CA ILE A 106 1.01 35.78 -14.01
C ILE A 106 0.00 36.08 -12.89
N PRO A 107 -1.31 36.22 -13.18
CA PRO A 107 -2.32 36.33 -12.15
C PRO A 107 -2.29 35.08 -11.25
N ILE A 108 -2.25 35.27 -9.93
CA ILE A 108 -2.29 34.18 -8.97
C ILE A 108 -3.71 33.60 -8.98
N SER A 109 -3.93 32.58 -9.80
CA SER A 109 -5.13 31.75 -9.72
C SER A 109 -4.89 30.67 -8.67
N ASN A 110 -5.54 30.79 -7.51
CA ASN A 110 -5.62 29.71 -6.53
C ASN A 110 -6.55 28.57 -6.98
N SER A 111 -7.18 28.69 -8.16
CA SER A 111 -7.98 27.62 -8.74
C SER A 111 -7.10 26.70 -9.58
N VAL A 112 -7.19 25.39 -9.31
CA VAL A 112 -6.71 24.33 -10.20
C VAL A 112 -7.64 24.32 -11.41
N SER A 113 -7.52 25.35 -12.25
CA SER A 113 -8.34 25.46 -13.44
C SER A 113 -7.84 24.45 -14.45
N ARG A 114 -8.71 23.50 -14.79
CA ARG A 114 -8.58 22.58 -15.94
C ARG A 114 -8.63 23.34 -17.28
N GLN A 115 -8.43 24.65 -17.28
CA GLN A 115 -8.32 25.49 -18.45
C GLN A 115 -7.17 24.96 -19.34
N PRO A 116 -7.35 25.01 -20.67
CA PRO A 116 -6.25 24.83 -21.60
C PRO A 116 -5.12 25.83 -21.28
N PRO A 117 -3.86 25.46 -21.54
CA PRO A 117 -2.73 26.37 -21.35
C PRO A 117 -3.01 27.67 -22.10
N ASN A 118 -2.83 28.80 -21.42
CA ASN A 118 -2.90 30.10 -22.07
C ASN A 118 -1.77 30.13 -23.11
N PRO A 119 -2.05 30.36 -24.41
CA PRO A 119 -1.03 30.38 -25.45
C PRO A 119 0.06 31.45 -25.25
N GLN A 120 -0.14 32.41 -24.34
CA GLN A 120 0.86 33.41 -23.96
C GLN A 120 1.81 32.94 -22.83
N LEU A 121 1.54 31.80 -22.18
CA LEU A 121 2.35 31.26 -21.09
C LEU A 121 3.15 30.05 -21.57
N ASP A 122 4.46 30.07 -21.37
CA ASP A 122 5.28 28.88 -21.54
C ASP A 122 4.91 27.90 -20.42
N THR A 123 4.21 26.83 -20.79
CA THR A 123 3.64 25.87 -19.86
C THR A 123 4.31 24.50 -20.03
N GLU A 124 4.86 23.97 -18.94
CA GLU A 124 5.38 22.61 -18.88
C GLU A 124 4.56 21.76 -17.89
N ILE A 125 4.40 20.47 -18.20
CA ILE A 125 3.66 19.51 -17.37
C ILE A 125 4.58 18.34 -17.01
N PHE A 126 4.58 17.96 -15.74
CA PHE A 126 5.35 16.84 -15.21
C PHE A 126 4.44 15.80 -14.56
N PRO A 127 4.63 14.49 -14.83
CA PRO A 127 5.44 13.93 -15.92
C PRO A 127 4.76 14.04 -17.30
N ASP A 128 5.57 14.11 -18.37
CA ASP A 128 5.12 14.07 -19.77
C ASP A 128 5.84 12.93 -20.51
N ARG A 129 5.05 11.98 -21.02
CA ARG A 129 5.55 10.79 -21.73
C ARG A 129 6.30 11.13 -23.03
N ASN A 130 5.94 12.22 -23.70
CA ASN A 130 6.54 12.61 -24.97
C ASN A 130 7.90 13.29 -24.78
N GLN A 131 8.07 14.01 -23.66
CA GLN A 131 9.29 14.77 -23.38
C GLN A 131 10.30 14.00 -22.51
N GLN A 132 9.83 13.08 -21.66
CA GLN A 132 10.65 12.46 -20.61
C GLN A 132 10.91 10.98 -20.90
N TRP A 133 11.51 10.70 -22.06
CA TRP A 133 11.99 9.36 -22.41
C TRP A 133 13.51 9.27 -22.23
N PRO A 134 14.10 8.14 -21.78
CA PRO A 134 13.52 6.81 -21.55
C PRO A 134 12.69 6.68 -20.27
N ARG A 135 12.07 5.51 -20.05
CA ARG A 135 11.14 5.24 -18.92
C ARG A 135 11.69 5.68 -17.55
N LEU A 136 13.00 5.58 -17.32
CA LEU A 136 13.61 5.99 -16.07
C LEU A 136 13.54 7.51 -15.84
N LEU A 137 13.67 8.30 -16.91
CA LEU A 137 13.54 9.76 -16.84
C LEU A 137 12.10 10.14 -16.51
N TYR A 138 11.12 9.55 -17.21
CA TYR A 138 9.69 9.69 -16.87
C TYR A 138 9.45 9.35 -15.41
N HIS A 139 9.98 8.22 -14.94
CA HIS A 139 9.80 7.77 -13.56
C HIS A 139 10.36 8.78 -12.56
N ARG A 140 11.51 9.42 -12.85
CA ARG A 140 12.05 10.49 -12.00
C ARG A 140 11.10 11.68 -11.88
N TYR A 141 10.50 12.12 -12.99
CA TYR A 141 9.54 13.23 -12.97
C TYR A 141 8.21 12.85 -12.34
N PHE A 142 7.78 11.60 -12.51
CA PHE A 142 6.64 11.03 -11.79
C PHE A 142 6.89 11.03 -10.27
N MET A 143 8.03 10.50 -9.82
CA MET A 143 8.37 10.50 -8.39
C MET A 143 8.51 11.93 -7.84
N PHE A 144 8.94 12.87 -8.68
CA PHE A 144 9.00 14.28 -8.30
C PHE A 144 7.61 14.92 -8.11
N SER A 145 6.66 14.68 -9.01
CA SER A 145 5.29 15.21 -8.87
C SER A 145 4.58 14.59 -7.65
N GLU A 146 4.75 13.27 -7.44
CA GLU A 146 4.25 12.58 -6.24
C GLU A 146 4.90 13.12 -4.95
N PHE A 147 6.22 13.32 -4.94
CA PHE A 147 6.91 13.89 -3.80
C PHE A 147 6.41 15.30 -3.47
N TYR A 148 6.23 16.15 -4.48
CA TYR A 148 5.73 17.50 -4.28
C TYR A 148 4.30 17.49 -3.69
N TYR A 149 3.42 16.66 -4.24
CA TYR A 149 2.06 16.49 -3.74
C TYR A 149 2.02 15.92 -2.32
N SER A 150 2.90 14.98 -1.98
CA SER A 150 2.97 14.40 -0.62
C SER A 150 3.29 15.42 0.47
N ARG A 151 3.82 16.60 0.08
CA ARG A 151 4.13 17.73 0.96
C ARG A 151 3.13 18.87 0.83
N TYR A 152 2.05 18.69 0.07
CA TYR A 152 1.04 19.71 -0.11
C TYR A 152 0.48 20.16 1.24
N ALA A 153 0.52 21.47 1.45
CA ALA A 153 -0.11 22.11 2.60
C ALA A 153 -1.01 23.23 2.06
N PRO A 154 -2.28 23.32 2.47
CA PRO A 154 -3.23 24.27 1.90
C PRO A 154 -2.87 25.72 2.27
N VAL A 155 -3.15 26.66 1.36
CA VAL A 155 -2.83 28.09 1.55
C VAL A 155 -3.56 28.69 2.74
N GLU A 156 -4.81 28.28 2.95
CA GLU A 156 -5.66 28.78 4.03
C GLU A 156 -6.20 27.61 4.86
N LEU A 157 -6.34 27.84 6.17
CA LEU A 157 -7.06 26.93 7.05
C LEU A 157 -8.55 27.16 6.93
N THR A 158 -9.32 26.07 6.94
CA THR A 158 -10.77 26.19 7.17
C THR A 158 -11.01 26.73 8.58
N LYS A 159 -12.12 27.47 8.75
CA LYS A 159 -12.47 28.10 10.03
C LYS A 159 -12.56 27.08 11.18
N GLU A 160 -12.98 25.86 10.88
CA GLU A 160 -13.09 24.75 11.84
C GLU A 160 -11.71 24.31 12.35
N LEU A 161 -10.73 24.16 11.45
CA LEU A 161 -9.38 23.74 11.79
C LEU A 161 -8.55 24.87 12.42
N ALA A 162 -8.90 26.13 12.14
CA ALA A 162 -8.25 27.29 12.75
C ALA A 162 -8.51 27.40 14.27
N GLY A 163 -9.54 26.74 14.78
CA GLY A 163 -9.88 26.73 16.21
C GLY A 163 -8.99 25.84 17.07
N ASP A 164 -8.22 24.92 16.49
CA ASP A 164 -7.30 24.03 17.22
C ASP A 164 -5.85 24.57 17.18
N PRO A 165 -5.29 25.03 18.31
CA PRO A 165 -3.93 25.57 18.37
C PRO A 165 -2.86 24.55 17.96
N THR A 166 -3.07 23.27 18.26
CA THR A 166 -2.10 22.21 17.95
C THR A 166 -2.05 21.93 16.46
N PHE A 167 -3.21 21.92 15.81
CA PHE A 167 -3.33 21.78 14.36
C PHE A 167 -2.74 23.00 13.64
N GLN A 168 -3.04 24.21 14.12
CA GLN A 168 -2.51 25.45 13.54
C GLN A 168 -0.97 25.49 13.61
N ALA A 169 -0.38 25.08 14.74
CA ALA A 169 1.06 25.01 14.88
C ALA A 169 1.69 24.04 13.87
N ARG A 170 1.13 22.83 13.74
CA ARG A 170 1.58 21.82 12.76
C ARG A 170 1.44 22.33 11.33
N TRP A 171 0.30 22.87 10.95
CA TRP A 171 0.08 23.44 9.62
C TRP A 171 1.09 24.56 9.31
N SER A 172 1.39 25.43 10.28
CA SER A 172 2.37 26.51 10.08
C SER A 172 3.75 25.95 9.75
N GLN A 173 4.15 24.85 10.38
CA GLN A 173 5.40 24.15 10.11
C GLN A 173 5.39 23.52 8.72
N ASP A 174 4.32 22.79 8.39
CA ASP A 174 4.16 22.14 7.08
C ASP A 174 4.15 23.17 5.95
N ARG A 175 3.52 24.33 6.15
CA ARG A 175 3.52 25.43 5.17
C ARG A 175 4.87 26.07 4.97
N ARG A 176 5.68 26.24 6.02
CA ARG A 176 7.05 26.75 5.87
C ARG A 176 7.88 25.81 5.00
N VAL A 177 7.79 24.50 5.26
CA VAL A 177 8.49 23.48 4.47
C VAL A 177 8.01 23.47 3.02
N TYR A 178 6.69 23.47 2.80
CA TYR A 178 6.11 23.49 1.46
C TYR A 178 6.52 24.75 0.67
N THR A 179 6.49 25.93 1.31
CA THR A 179 6.84 27.20 0.66
C THR A 179 8.31 27.23 0.26
N SER A 180 9.20 26.74 1.12
CA SER A 180 10.64 26.62 0.80
C SER A 180 10.89 25.68 -0.39
N LEU A 181 10.18 24.54 -0.42
CA LEU A 181 10.23 23.62 -1.56
C LEU A 181 9.71 24.27 -2.85
N GLN A 182 8.56 24.95 -2.76
CA GLN A 182 7.94 25.66 -3.89
C GLN A 182 8.89 26.72 -4.46
N GLN A 183 9.50 27.54 -3.61
CA GLN A 183 10.46 28.56 -4.01
C GLN A 183 11.71 27.96 -4.67
N SER A 184 12.19 26.82 -4.18
CA SER A 184 13.33 26.11 -4.77
C SER A 184 13.03 25.61 -6.18
N ILE A 185 11.81 25.09 -6.40
CA ILE A 185 11.35 24.65 -7.72
C ILE A 185 11.21 25.84 -8.66
N ILE A 186 10.53 26.91 -8.21
CA ILE A 186 10.35 28.16 -8.96
C ILE A 186 11.72 28.72 -9.38
N GLY A 187 12.68 28.83 -8.45
CA GLY A 187 14.01 29.37 -8.74
C GLY A 187 14.76 28.56 -9.80
N ARG A 188 14.72 27.22 -9.70
CA ARG A 188 15.32 26.34 -10.71
C ARG A 188 14.64 26.51 -12.07
N THR A 189 13.31 26.57 -12.10
CA THR A 189 12.55 26.74 -13.34
C THR A 189 12.85 28.08 -14.00
N LYS A 190 12.91 29.18 -13.23
CA LYS A 190 13.31 30.50 -13.75
C LYS A 190 14.66 30.45 -14.45
N HIS A 191 15.65 29.82 -13.81
CA HIS A 191 16.97 29.65 -14.39
C HIS A 191 16.96 28.79 -15.67
N ARG A 192 16.13 27.72 -15.73
CA ARG A 192 16.05 26.85 -16.90
C ARG A 192 15.32 27.51 -18.08
N MET A 193 14.20 28.17 -17.81
CA MET A 193 13.33 28.77 -18.84
C MET A 193 13.75 30.20 -19.23
N GLY A 194 14.64 30.84 -18.45
CA GLY A 194 15.03 32.23 -18.69
C GLY A 194 13.90 33.26 -18.45
N LYS A 195 12.83 32.86 -17.77
CA LYS A 195 11.63 33.69 -17.52
C LYS A 195 11.64 34.32 -16.12
N THR A 196 11.08 35.53 -16.01
CA THR A 196 11.05 36.31 -14.76
C THR A 196 9.93 35.85 -13.83
N PHE A 197 8.75 35.54 -14.37
CA PHE A 197 7.58 35.09 -13.60
C PHE A 197 7.33 33.61 -13.86
N VAL A 198 7.18 32.86 -12.76
CA VAL A 198 6.91 31.41 -12.79
C VAL A 198 5.92 31.10 -11.68
N ASN A 199 4.90 30.31 -12.02
CA ASN A 199 3.87 29.85 -11.09
C ASN A 199 3.66 28.32 -11.22
N LEU A 200 3.23 27.69 -10.12
CA LEU A 200 3.02 26.26 -9.94
C LEU A 200 1.55 25.98 -9.61
#